data_AF-A0A0P7W6D9-F1
#
_entry.id   AF-A0A0P7W6D9-F1
#
_cell.length_a   1.000
_cell.length_b   1.000
_cell.length_c   1.000
_cell.angle_alpha   90.00
_cell.angle_beta   90.00
_cell.angle_gamma   90.00
#
_symmetry.space_group_name_H-M   'P 1'
#
loop_
_entity.id
_entity.type
_entity.pdbx_description
1 polymer ?
#
loop_
_entity_poly.entity_id
_entity_poly.type
_entity_poly.pdbx_seq_one_letter_code
_entity_poly.pdbx_strand_id
1 'polypeptide(L)'
;MLMFSLSLSLSPHTTQTCFLLAVNVIGQRMDFYAMLHAFCLIAVMQRRRRKAIADVWPKYCCFLACMLTFQYFVCIGIPPVACTDYPWRFPSSTVDSNVIKWLYFPDFHTKPNPLFLLYDFMLLLSASLQRRVFEDENQEAVAAVAGDNVEICRDLDAASFSQHNPVPDFIYCRC
;
A
#
# COMPACT_ATOMS: atom_id res chain seq x y z
N MET A 1 -1.62 25.67 11.49
CA MET A 1 -0.83 26.21 10.36
C MET A 1 0.41 25.35 10.08
N LEU A 2 1.34 25.19 11.04
CA LEU A 2 2.53 24.31 10.88
C LEU A 2 2.21 22.86 10.47
N MET A 3 1.21 22.24 11.11
CA MET A 3 0.80 20.85 10.77
C MET A 3 0.22 20.75 9.34
N PHE A 4 -0.48 21.79 8.89
CA PHE A 4 -1.08 21.87 7.55
C PHE A 4 0.01 22.09 6.48
N SER A 5 0.96 23.00 6.74
CA SER A 5 2.12 23.23 5.86
C SER A 5 3.04 22.00 5.75
N LEU A 6 3.22 21.22 6.83
CA LEU A 6 3.94 19.96 6.80
C LEU A 6 3.20 18.90 5.98
N SER A 7 1.88 18.76 6.18
CA SER A 7 1.03 17.86 5.39
C SER A 7 1.08 18.17 3.89
N LEU A 8 1.05 19.47 3.53
CA LEU A 8 1.18 19.95 2.16
C LEU A 8 2.55 19.64 1.55
N SER A 9 3.63 19.88 2.29
CA SER A 9 5.01 19.63 1.80
C SER A 9 5.32 18.14 1.61
N LEU A 10 4.62 17.23 2.30
CA LEU A 10 4.77 15.79 2.11
C LEU A 10 3.81 15.20 1.05
N SER A 11 2.71 15.88 0.72
CA SER A 11 1.72 15.47 -0.29
C SER A 11 2.31 14.91 -1.59
N PRO A 12 3.30 15.55 -2.24
CA PRO A 12 3.87 15.03 -3.49
C PRO A 12 4.60 13.69 -3.31
N HIS A 13 5.21 13.45 -2.14
CA HIS A 13 6.02 12.26 -1.86
C HIS A 13 5.25 11.13 -1.17
N THR A 14 4.03 11.39 -0.68
CA THR A 14 3.22 10.43 0.08
C THR A 14 2.95 9.12 -0.69
N THR A 15 2.69 9.20 -1.99
CA THR A 15 2.47 7.99 -2.80
C THR A 15 3.74 7.14 -2.91
N GLN A 16 4.91 7.76 -3.08
CA GLN A 16 6.19 7.05 -3.12
C GLN A 16 6.51 6.39 -1.77
N THR A 17 6.27 7.08 -0.66
CA THR A 17 6.49 6.50 0.68
C THR A 17 5.54 5.33 0.94
N CYS A 18 4.28 5.41 0.52
CA CYS A 18 3.35 4.28 0.61
C CYS A 18 3.80 3.05 -0.20
N PHE A 19 4.33 3.26 -1.41
CA PHE A 19 4.89 2.14 -2.20
C PHE A 19 6.14 1.55 -1.57
N LEU A 20 7.06 2.36 -1.05
CA LEU A 20 8.24 1.87 -0.34
C LEU A 20 7.87 1.08 0.91
N LEU A 21 6.88 1.55 1.68
CA LEU A 21 6.35 0.82 2.82
C LEU A 21 5.74 -0.52 2.39
N ALA A 22 4.95 -0.55 1.31
CA ALA A 22 4.38 -1.78 0.77
C ALA A 22 5.47 -2.79 0.37
N VAL A 23 6.49 -2.34 -0.38
CA VAL A 23 7.63 -3.19 -0.77
C VAL A 23 8.41 -3.68 0.44
N ASN A 24 8.59 -2.84 1.48
CA ASN A 24 9.25 -3.25 2.71
C ASN A 24 8.46 -4.35 3.44
N VAL A 25 7.15 -4.20 3.58
CA VAL A 25 6.27 -5.21 4.18
C VAL A 25 6.31 -6.52 3.39
N ILE A 26 6.26 -6.45 2.06
CA ILE A 26 6.40 -7.62 1.17
C ILE A 26 7.78 -8.27 1.33
N GLY A 27 8.86 -7.49 1.45
CA GLY A 27 10.21 -8.03 1.62
C GLY A 27 10.44 -8.66 2.99
N GLN A 28 9.79 -8.13 4.02
CA GLN A 28 9.80 -8.69 5.38
C GLN A 28 8.98 -9.98 5.46
N ARG A 29 7.82 -10.02 4.79
CA ARG A 29 6.97 -11.21 4.70
C ARG A 29 7.37 -12.06 3.50
N MET A 30 8.20 -13.07 3.69
CA MET A 30 8.51 -14.05 2.62
C MET A 30 7.46 -15.18 2.57
N ASP A 31 6.18 -14.84 2.52
CA ASP A 31 5.04 -15.77 2.60
C ASP A 31 4.06 -15.67 1.40
N PHE A 32 3.07 -16.56 1.34
CA PHE A 32 2.06 -16.56 0.28
C PHE A 32 1.27 -15.25 0.18
N TYR A 33 0.95 -14.64 1.32
CA TYR A 33 0.20 -13.39 1.38
C TYR A 33 1.00 -12.22 0.80
N ALA A 34 2.32 -12.20 0.98
CA ALA A 34 3.19 -11.21 0.38
C ALA A 34 3.17 -11.26 -1.15
N MET A 35 3.04 -12.45 -1.77
CA MET A 35 2.85 -12.54 -3.22
C MET A 35 1.54 -11.88 -3.67
N LEU A 36 0.46 -12.07 -2.91
CA LEU A 36 -0.81 -11.42 -3.19
C LEU A 36 -0.71 -9.89 -3.05
N HIS A 37 -0.05 -9.41 -2.00
CA HIS A 37 0.25 -7.97 -1.84
C HIS A 37 1.09 -7.43 -3.01
N ALA A 38 2.13 -8.15 -3.42
CA ALA A 38 2.97 -7.76 -4.56
C ALA A 38 2.19 -7.70 -5.86
N PHE A 39 1.34 -8.70 -6.14
CA PHE A 39 0.50 -8.72 -7.33
C PHE A 39 -0.45 -7.51 -7.38
N CYS A 40 -1.14 -7.22 -6.28
CA CYS A 40 -2.01 -6.04 -6.18
C CYS A 40 -1.23 -4.74 -6.30
N LEU A 41 -0.05 -4.63 -5.70
CA LEU A 41 0.83 -3.47 -5.82
C LEU A 41 1.25 -3.24 -7.28
N ILE A 42 1.68 -4.29 -7.99
CA ILE A 42 2.03 -4.22 -9.41
C ILE A 42 0.82 -3.76 -10.24
N ALA A 43 -0.37 -4.31 -9.98
CA ALA A 43 -1.60 -3.91 -10.68
C ALA A 43 -1.94 -2.42 -10.49
N VAL A 44 -1.70 -1.87 -9.30
CA VAL A 44 -1.83 -0.43 -9.03
C VAL A 44 -0.74 0.36 -9.77
N MET A 45 0.52 -0.08 -9.71
CA MET A 45 1.66 0.57 -10.36
C MET A 45 1.61 0.56 -11.90
N GLN A 46 0.89 -0.39 -12.50
CA GLN A 46 0.64 -0.39 -13.95
C GLN A 46 -0.13 0.86 -14.40
N ARG A 47 -0.89 1.50 -13.50
CA ARG A 47 -1.50 2.80 -13.75
C ARG A 47 -0.43 3.88 -13.60
N ARG A 48 0.10 4.36 -14.72
CA ARG A 48 1.16 5.39 -14.72
C ARG A 48 0.69 6.78 -14.30
N ARG A 49 -0.62 7.07 -14.40
CA ARG A 49 -1.20 8.39 -14.13
C ARG A 49 -1.71 8.48 -12.70
N ARG A 50 -1.32 9.53 -11.95
CA ARG A 50 -1.78 9.81 -10.57
C ARG A 50 -3.31 9.77 -10.43
N LYS A 51 -4.05 10.37 -11.37
CA LYS A 51 -5.54 10.33 -11.38
C LYS A 51 -6.09 8.89 -11.49
N ALA A 52 -5.52 8.08 -12.36
CA ALA A 52 -5.94 6.68 -12.53
C ALA A 52 -5.57 5.80 -11.32
N ILE A 53 -4.48 6.14 -10.63
CA ILE A 53 -4.12 5.49 -9.35
C ILE A 53 -5.15 5.86 -8.28
N ALA A 54 -5.50 7.13 -8.15
CA ALA A 54 -6.50 7.61 -7.18
C ALA A 54 -7.86 6.93 -7.36
N ASP A 55 -8.32 6.73 -8.60
CA ASP A 55 -9.59 6.04 -8.89
C ASP A 55 -9.61 4.57 -8.43
N VAL A 56 -8.46 3.89 -8.51
CA VAL A 56 -8.34 2.47 -8.14
C VAL A 56 -7.96 2.30 -6.67
N TRP A 57 -7.41 3.33 -6.03
CA TRP A 57 -6.90 3.29 -4.66
C TRP A 57 -7.92 2.80 -3.61
N PRO A 58 -9.21 3.21 -3.64
CA PRO A 58 -10.22 2.68 -2.73
C PRO A 58 -10.40 1.16 -2.85
N LYS A 59 -10.25 0.60 -4.06
CA LYS A 59 -10.31 -0.85 -4.29
C LYS A 59 -9.10 -1.55 -3.67
N TYR A 60 -7.92 -0.93 -3.75
CA TYR A 60 -6.71 -1.42 -3.09
C TYR A 60 -6.84 -1.40 -1.56
N CYS A 61 -7.33 -0.30 -0.96
CA CYS A 61 -7.61 -0.25 0.48
C CYS A 61 -8.62 -1.32 0.92
N CYS A 62 -9.68 -1.53 0.13
CA CYS A 62 -10.66 -2.59 0.39
C CYS A 62 -10.01 -3.98 0.37
N PHE A 63 -9.19 -4.27 -0.64
CA PHE A 63 -8.44 -5.52 -0.74
C PHE A 63 -7.54 -5.75 0.49
N LEU A 64 -6.77 -4.73 0.91
CA LEU A 64 -5.92 -4.82 2.10
C LEU A 64 -6.74 -5.10 3.36
N ALA A 65 -7.88 -4.44 3.54
CA ALA A 65 -8.76 -4.65 4.68
C ALA A 65 -9.36 -6.07 4.70
N CYS A 66 -9.85 -6.56 3.56
CA CYS A 66 -10.36 -7.93 3.42
C CYS A 66 -9.28 -8.97 3.74
N MET A 67 -8.08 -8.78 3.20
CA MET A 67 -6.93 -9.66 3.44
C MET A 67 -6.52 -9.68 4.92
N LEU A 68 -6.40 -8.51 5.55
CA LEU A 68 -6.09 -8.40 6.98
C LEU A 68 -7.13 -9.13 7.84
N THR A 69 -8.41 -8.96 7.51
CA THR A 69 -9.51 -9.62 8.22
C THR A 69 -9.42 -11.14 8.08
N PHE A 70 -9.13 -11.64 6.87
CA PHE A 70 -8.95 -13.06 6.62
C PHE A 70 -7.76 -13.64 7.38
N GLN A 71 -6.61 -12.96 7.35
CA GLN A 71 -5.43 -13.38 8.11
C GLN A 71 -5.70 -13.38 9.63
N TYR A 72 -6.50 -12.45 10.14
CA TYR A 72 -6.90 -12.44 11.54
C TYR A 72 -7.73 -13.66 11.92
N PHE A 73 -8.68 -14.06 11.08
CA PHE A 73 -9.42 -15.32 11.30
C PHE A 73 -8.51 -16.54 11.27
N VAL A 74 -7.50 -16.54 10.39
CA VAL A 74 -6.48 -17.60 10.35
C VAL A 74 -5.65 -17.61 11.63
N CYS A 75 -5.25 -16.46 12.18
CA CYS A 75 -4.54 -16.42 13.46
C CYS A 75 -5.38 -16.94 14.64
N ILE A 76 -6.71 -16.74 14.62
CA ILE A 76 -7.61 -17.30 15.64
C ILE A 76 -7.71 -18.82 15.52
N GLY A 77 -7.92 -19.33 14.30
CA GLY A 77 -8.09 -20.75 14.05
C GLY A 77 -9.29 -21.38 14.77
N ILE A 78 -9.28 -22.70 14.90
CA ILE A 78 -10.28 -23.51 15.59
C ILE A 78 -9.93 -23.57 17.09
N PRO A 79 -10.91 -23.46 18.01
CA PRO A 79 -10.64 -23.56 19.43
C PRO A 79 -10.03 -24.93 19.78
N PRO A 80 -8.96 -24.98 20.60
CA PRO A 80 -8.28 -26.25 20.95
C PRO A 80 -9.17 -27.20 21.78
N VAL A 81 -10.27 -26.68 22.33
CA VAL A 81 -11.26 -27.46 23.10
C VAL A 81 -12.01 -28.47 22.23
N ALA A 82 -12.03 -28.28 20.90
CA ALA A 82 -12.69 -29.20 19.99
C ALA A 82 -11.95 -30.55 19.84
N CYS A 83 -10.71 -30.68 20.32
CA CYS A 83 -9.88 -31.89 20.22
C CYS A 83 -9.75 -32.44 18.78
N THR A 84 -9.93 -31.58 17.77
CA THR A 84 -9.79 -31.92 16.36
C THR A 84 -8.54 -31.24 15.80
N ASP A 85 -7.64 -32.04 15.22
CA ASP A 85 -6.51 -31.52 14.48
C ASP A 85 -6.90 -31.01 13.09
N TYR A 86 -6.04 -30.17 12.52
CA TYR A 86 -6.24 -29.67 11.17
C TYR A 86 -5.97 -30.76 10.11
N PRO A 87 -6.65 -30.71 8.95
CA PRO A 87 -6.53 -31.73 7.91
C PRO A 87 -5.10 -31.99 7.41
N TRP A 88 -4.25 -30.96 7.37
CA TRP A 88 -2.84 -31.09 6.96
C TRP A 88 -1.95 -31.79 7.99
N ARG A 89 -2.46 -32.07 9.20
CA ARG A 89 -1.78 -32.85 10.25
C ARG A 89 -2.33 -34.27 10.41
N PHE A 90 -3.29 -34.69 9.57
CA PHE A 90 -3.79 -36.06 9.62
C PHE A 90 -2.69 -37.07 9.26
N PRO A 91 -2.76 -38.32 9.76
CA PRO A 91 -1.75 -39.35 9.48
C PRO A 91 -1.53 -39.66 8.00
N SER A 92 -2.52 -39.35 7.16
CA SER A 92 -2.46 -39.49 5.70
C SER A 92 -1.83 -38.30 4.97
N SER A 93 -1.55 -37.19 5.66
CA SER A 93 -1.00 -35.98 5.08
C SER A 93 0.53 -36.06 4.99
N THR A 94 1.07 -35.66 3.85
CA THR A 94 2.52 -35.52 3.61
C THR A 94 2.98 -34.06 3.59
N VAL A 95 2.12 -33.13 4.02
CA VAL A 95 2.42 -31.69 3.97
C VAL A 95 3.48 -31.34 5.01
N ASP A 96 4.61 -30.81 4.54
CA ASP A 96 5.70 -30.37 5.40
C ASP A 96 5.36 -29.11 6.20
N SER A 97 5.93 -29.00 7.41
CA SER A 97 5.69 -27.86 8.30
C SER A 97 6.17 -26.53 7.71
N ASN A 98 7.20 -26.53 6.85
CA ASN A 98 7.67 -25.32 6.18
C ASN A 98 6.65 -24.81 5.15
N VAL A 99 5.94 -25.72 4.47
CA VAL A 99 4.90 -25.36 3.50
C VAL A 99 3.70 -24.75 4.22
N ILE A 100 3.28 -25.33 5.35
CA ILE A 100 2.20 -24.80 6.20
C ILE A 100 2.56 -23.39 6.69
N LYS A 101 3.81 -23.19 7.14
CA LYS A 101 4.32 -21.89 7.58
C LYS A 101 4.33 -20.86 6.45
N TRP A 102 4.77 -21.26 5.25
CA TRP A 102 4.84 -20.38 4.09
C TRP A 102 3.46 -19.98 3.55
N LEU A 103 2.50 -20.91 3.58
CA LEU A 103 1.09 -20.63 3.27
C LEU A 103 0.38 -19.84 4.37
N TYR A 104 1.02 -19.66 5.54
CA TYR A 104 0.48 -18.99 6.72
C TYR A 104 -0.85 -19.63 7.16
N PHE A 105 -0.89 -20.96 7.22
CA PHE A 105 -2.06 -21.72 7.66
C PHE A 105 -2.17 -21.83 9.20
N PRO A 106 -3.40 -21.98 9.74
CA PRO A 106 -3.63 -22.00 11.17
C PRO A 106 -3.20 -23.32 11.79
N ASP A 107 -2.05 -23.42 12.45
CA ASP A 107 -1.59 -24.70 13.00
C ASP A 107 -1.30 -24.63 14.50
N PHE A 108 -1.58 -25.72 15.23
CA PHE A 108 -1.29 -25.80 16.66
C PHE A 108 0.20 -25.98 16.95
N HIS A 109 0.92 -26.71 16.09
CA HIS A 109 2.36 -26.95 16.23
C HIS A 109 3.18 -25.75 15.74
N THR A 110 2.91 -25.28 14.52
CA THR A 110 3.56 -24.11 13.93
C THR A 110 2.60 -22.93 13.85
N LYS A 111 2.40 -22.26 15.00
CA LYS A 111 1.47 -21.12 15.08
C LYS A 111 1.89 -19.97 14.15
N PRO A 112 0.94 -19.34 13.44
CA PRO A 112 1.22 -18.16 12.64
C PRO A 112 1.67 -16.99 13.54
N ASN A 113 2.71 -16.26 13.13
CA ASN A 113 3.24 -15.15 13.92
C ASN A 113 2.30 -13.92 13.78
N PRO A 114 1.67 -13.45 14.88
CA PRO A 114 0.74 -12.31 14.82
C PRO A 114 1.42 -10.97 14.56
N LEU A 115 2.76 -10.87 14.72
CA LEU A 115 3.49 -9.64 14.38
C LEU A 115 3.34 -9.28 12.90
N PHE A 116 3.15 -10.27 12.05
CA PHE A 116 2.93 -10.02 10.64
C PHE A 116 1.62 -9.26 10.39
N LEU A 117 0.55 -9.52 11.15
CA LEU A 117 -0.70 -8.74 11.07
C LEU A 117 -0.49 -7.26 11.40
N LEU A 118 0.42 -6.95 12.32
CA LEU A 118 0.73 -5.57 12.67
C LEU A 118 1.33 -4.83 11.48
N TYR A 119 2.24 -5.45 10.73
CA TYR A 119 2.81 -4.85 9.52
C TYR A 119 1.74 -4.60 8.44
N ASP A 120 0.81 -5.55 8.26
CA ASP A 120 -0.29 -5.40 7.29
C ASP A 120 -1.28 -4.31 7.73
N PHE A 121 -1.50 -4.18 9.05
CA PHE A 121 -2.28 -3.08 9.60
C PHE A 121 -1.61 -1.73 9.37
N MET A 122 -0.30 -1.61 9.60
CA MET A 122 0.45 -0.37 9.32
C MET A 122 0.42 -0.02 7.82
N LEU A 123 0.47 -1.03 6.95
CA LEU A 123 0.30 -0.85 5.50
C LEU A 123 -1.11 -0.36 5.14
N LEU A 124 -2.16 -0.94 5.75
CA LEU A 124 -3.54 -0.49 5.55
C LEU A 124 -3.73 0.94 6.06
N LEU A 125 -3.15 1.28 7.21
CA LEU A 125 -3.20 2.63 7.78
C LEU A 125 -2.53 3.63 6.84
N SER A 126 -1.31 3.35 6.36
CA SER A 126 -0.61 4.23 5.42
C SER A 126 -1.38 4.39 4.11
N ALA A 127 -1.91 3.30 3.55
CA ALA A 127 -2.76 3.35 2.36
C ALA A 127 -4.05 4.16 2.58
N SER A 128 -4.65 4.07 3.76
CA SER A 128 -5.86 4.83 4.12
C SER A 128 -5.56 6.33 4.29
N LEU A 129 -4.41 6.68 4.86
CA LEU A 129 -3.93 8.05 4.92
C LEU A 129 -3.66 8.59 3.50
N GLN A 130 -3.02 7.80 2.64
CA GLN A 130 -2.81 8.16 1.24
C GLN A 130 -4.12 8.44 0.51
N ARG A 131 -5.15 7.63 0.78
CA ARG A 131 -6.48 7.83 0.20
C ARG A 131 -7.05 9.20 0.59
N ARG A 132 -6.93 9.58 1.87
CA ARG A 132 -7.36 10.91 2.34
C ARG A 132 -6.62 12.03 1.61
N VAL A 133 -5.32 11.89 1.40
CA VAL A 133 -4.54 12.85 0.60
C VAL A 133 -5.08 12.95 -0.82
N PHE A 134 -5.42 11.83 -1.48
CA PHE A 134 -6.02 11.87 -2.82
C PHE A 134 -7.41 12.54 -2.83
N GLU A 135 -8.23 12.34 -1.79
CA GLU A 135 -9.52 12.99 -1.64
C GLU A 135 -9.36 14.51 -1.46
N ASP A 136 -8.40 14.94 -0.62
CA ASP A 136 -8.11 16.35 -0.35
C ASP A 136 -7.47 17.06 -1.55
N GLU A 137 -6.58 16.39 -2.31
CA GLU A 137 -5.97 16.92 -3.54
C GLU A 137 -7.01 17.20 -4.64
N ASN A 138 -8.12 16.46 -4.67
CA ASN A 138 -9.19 16.66 -5.64
C ASN A 138 -10.12 17.84 -5.28
N GLN A 139 -9.96 18.46 -4.10
CA GLN A 139 -10.77 19.58 -3.68
C GLN A 139 -10.18 20.89 -4.21
N GLU A 140 -10.96 21.62 -5.02
CA GLU A 140 -10.52 22.86 -5.70
C GLU A 140 -9.97 23.93 -4.74
N ALA A 141 -10.50 24.00 -3.52
CA ALA A 141 -10.02 24.90 -2.48
C ALA A 141 -8.60 24.60 -1.99
N VAL A 142 -8.19 23.32 -2.03
CA VAL A 142 -6.82 22.91 -1.68
C VAL A 142 -5.92 23.09 -2.89
N ALA A 143 -6.35 22.74 -4.10
CA ALA A 143 -5.58 22.98 -5.32
C ALA A 143 -5.23 24.47 -5.53
N ALA A 144 -6.13 25.39 -5.15
CA ALA A 144 -5.91 26.83 -5.20
C ALA A 144 -4.82 27.34 -4.23
N VAL A 145 -4.57 26.62 -3.13
CA VAL A 145 -3.61 27.02 -2.08
C VAL A 145 -2.30 26.19 -2.14
N ALA A 146 -2.40 24.94 -2.57
CA ALA A 146 -1.33 23.93 -2.60
C ALA A 146 -0.61 23.83 -3.95
N GLY A 147 -1.26 24.27 -5.03
CA GLY A 147 -0.88 23.90 -6.39
C GLY A 147 -1.50 22.57 -6.82
N ASP A 148 -1.46 22.29 -8.13
CA ASP A 148 -1.98 21.06 -8.72
C ASP A 148 -0.87 19.99 -8.80
N ASN A 149 -1.12 18.79 -8.26
CA ASN A 149 -0.20 17.64 -8.30
C ASN A 149 -0.41 16.75 -9.54
N VAL A 150 -0.97 17.32 -10.61
CA VAL A 150 -1.22 16.64 -11.87
C VAL A 150 0.07 16.49 -12.68
N GLU A 151 0.22 15.32 -13.31
CA GLU A 151 1.33 15.07 -14.23
C GLU A 151 1.26 16.01 -15.44
N ILE A 152 2.37 16.73 -15.66
CA ILE A 152 2.57 17.56 -16.86
C ILE A 152 2.63 16.63 -18.09
N CYS A 153 2.03 17.07 -19.21
CA CYS A 153 1.95 16.28 -20.44
C CYS A 153 3.36 15.89 -20.93
N ARG A 154 3.58 14.59 -21.19
CA ARG A 154 4.89 14.03 -21.56
C ARG A 154 5.39 14.43 -22.96
N ASP A 155 4.49 14.95 -23.80
CA ASP A 155 4.77 15.23 -25.22
C ASP A 155 5.07 16.71 -25.51
N LEU A 156 5.30 17.53 -24.48
CA LEU A 156 5.60 18.96 -24.65
C LEU A 156 7.10 19.19 -24.83
N ASP A 157 7.46 19.84 -25.94
CA ASP A 157 8.84 20.23 -26.24
C ASP A 157 9.29 21.38 -25.32
N ALA A 158 10.51 21.33 -24.81
CA ALA A 158 10.98 22.23 -23.74
C ALA A 158 10.93 23.72 -24.14
N ALA A 159 11.15 24.02 -25.42
CA ALA A 159 11.06 25.36 -25.97
C ALA A 159 9.62 25.90 -26.05
N SER A 160 8.64 25.01 -26.26
CA SER A 160 7.22 25.37 -26.28
C SER A 160 6.64 25.51 -24.86
N PHE A 161 7.14 24.73 -23.91
CA PHE A 161 6.70 24.75 -22.51
C PHE A 161 7.31 25.90 -21.70
N SER A 162 8.52 26.38 -22.04
CA SER A 162 9.19 27.46 -21.30
C SER A 162 8.42 28.77 -21.30
N GLN A 163 7.63 29.06 -22.34
CA GLN A 163 6.74 30.24 -22.41
C GLN A 163 5.53 30.16 -21.47
N HIS A 164 5.08 28.95 -21.13
CA HIS A 164 3.89 28.71 -20.29
C HIS A 164 4.24 28.18 -18.91
N ASN A 165 5.52 28.00 -18.60
CA ASN A 165 5.96 27.52 -17.31
C ASN A 165 5.75 28.61 -16.24
N PRO A 166 4.91 28.39 -15.22
CA PRO A 166 4.72 29.37 -14.14
C PRO A 166 5.93 29.46 -13.21
N VAL A 167 6.88 28.51 -13.30
CA VAL A 167 8.10 28.52 -12.50
C VAL A 167 9.15 29.43 -13.15
N PRO A 168 9.65 30.46 -12.43
CA PRO A 168 10.68 31.35 -12.94
C PRO A 168 11.99 30.59 -13.18
N ASP A 169 12.79 31.08 -14.14
CA ASP A 169 14.06 30.44 -14.49
C ASP A 169 15.09 30.61 -13.36
N PHE A 170 15.47 29.48 -12.77
CA PHE A 170 16.44 29.39 -11.67
C PHE A 170 17.86 29.07 -12.14
N ILE A 171 18.11 28.91 -13.45
CA ILE A 171 19.43 28.59 -14.00
C ILE A 171 20.47 29.67 -13.64
N TYR A 172 20.03 30.91 -13.49
CA TYR A 172 20.92 32.05 -13.26
C TYR A 172 21.13 32.40 -11.78
N CYS A 173 20.65 31.58 -10.83
CA CYS A 173 20.82 31.77 -9.39
C CYS A 173 20.55 33.21 -8.90
N ARG A 174 19.58 33.90 -9.51
CA ARG A 174 19.11 35.22 -9.07
C ARG A 174 17.84 35.03 -8.25
N CYS A 175 17.89 35.48 -7.00
CA CYS A 175 16.75 35.50 -6.09
C CYS A 175 15.77 36.63 -6.43
#